data_AF-A0A4Q3SY04-F1
#
_entry.id   AF-A0A4Q3SY04-F1
#
_cell.length_a   1.000
_cell.length_b   1.000
_cell.length_c   1.000
_cell.angle_alpha   90.00
_cell.angle_beta   90.00
_cell.angle_gamma   90.00
#
_symmetry.space_group_name_H-M   'P 1'
#
loop_
_entity.id
_entity.type
_entity.pdbx_description
1 polymer ?
#
loop_
_entity_poly.entity_id
_entity_poly.type
_entity_poly.pdbx_seq_one_letter_code
_entity_poly.pdbx_strand_id
1 'polypeptide(L)' 'MAYWLIKSEPFKYSWEQFEKDKTATWDGVRNYGARNNLQAMKKGDQLFR' A
#
# COMPACT_ATOMS: atom_id res chain seq x y z
N MET A 1 -1.19 13.30 -10.43
CA MET A 1 -1.74 11.99 -10.07
C MET A 1 -0.62 10.98 -10.22
N ALA A 2 -0.09 10.44 -9.13
CA ALA A 2 0.89 9.36 -9.21
C ALA A 2 0.17 8.00 -9.10
N TYR A 3 0.82 6.98 -9.63
CA TYR A 3 0.35 5.59 -9.59
C TYR A 3 1.36 4.77 -8.81
N TRP A 4 0.87 3.98 -7.86
CA TRP A 4 1.71 3.19 -6.96
C TRP A 4 1.32 1.72 -7.05
N LEU A 5 2.31 0.83 -7.15
CA LEU A 5 2.10 -0.61 -7.06
C LEU A 5 2.48 -1.08 -5.67
N ILE A 6 1.57 -1.76 -5.00
CA ILE A 6 1.76 -2.25 -3.64
C ILE A 6 1.72 -3.76 -3.60
N LYS A 7 2.64 -4.37 -2.85
CA LYS A 7 2.74 -5.83 -2.73
C LYS A 7 2.36 -6.25 -1.33
N SER A 8 1.43 -7.19 -1.23
CA SER A 8 1.07 -7.87 0.01
C SER A 8 1.07 -9.38 -0.18
N GLU A 9 1.43 -10.08 0.89
CA GLU A 9 1.28 -11.52 0.98
C GLU A 9 -0.20 -11.85 1.29
N PRO A 10 -0.91 -12.62 0.44
CA PRO A 10 -2.34 -12.87 0.59
C PRO A 10 -2.75 -13.47 1.93
N PHE A 11 -1.84 -14.22 2.57
CA PHE A 11 -2.06 -14.88 3.84
C PHE A 11 -1.87 -13.97 5.07
N LYS A 12 -1.21 -12.82 4.91
CA LYS A 12 -1.06 -11.81 5.99
C LYS A 12 -2.13 -10.73 5.88
N TYR A 13 -2.30 -10.17 4.69
CA TYR A 13 -3.31 -9.15 4.42
C TYR A 13 -3.74 -9.24 2.97
N SER A 14 -4.89 -9.87 2.72
CA SER A 14 -5.42 -10.06 1.37
C SER A 14 -6.04 -8.77 0.83
N TRP A 15 -6.11 -8.66 -0.49
CA TRP A 15 -6.80 -7.56 -1.15
C TRP A 15 -8.31 -7.54 -0.84
N GLU A 16 -8.91 -8.71 -0.72
CA GLU A 16 -10.33 -8.86 -0.33
C GLU A 16 -10.59 -8.29 1.07
N GLN A 17 -9.62 -8.43 1.98
CA GLN A 17 -9.72 -7.84 3.31
C GLN A 17 -9.61 -6.31 3.22
N PHE A 18 -8.70 -5.79 2.40
CA PHE A 18 -8.58 -4.36 2.15
C PHE A 18 -9.88 -3.74 1.58
N GLU A 19 -10.53 -4.42 0.63
CA GLU A 19 -11.80 -3.96 0.06
C GLU A 19 -12.92 -3.89 1.10
N LYS A 20 -12.92 -4.79 2.09
CA LYS A 20 -13.86 -4.77 3.22
C LYS A 20 -13.54 -3.66 4.22
N ASP A 21 -12.27 -3.49 4.56
CA ASP A 21 -11.80 -2.53 5.56
C ASP A 21 -11.86 -1.07 5.06
N LYS A 22 -11.81 -0.87 3.73
CA LYS A 22 -11.77 0.43 3.01
C LYS A 22 -10.53 1.30 3.29
N THR A 23 -9.89 1.10 4.43
CA THR A 23 -8.68 1.79 4.85
C THR A 23 -7.79 0.80 5.61
N ALA A 24 -6.49 0.85 5.35
CA ALA A 24 -5.51 0.03 6.04
C ALA A 24 -4.25 0.83 6.36
N THR A 25 -3.58 0.43 7.43
CA THR A 25 -2.23 0.94 7.74
C THR A 25 -1.22 0.08 7.02
N TRP A 26 -0.42 0.68 6.13
CA TRP A 26 0.66 -0.05 5.47
C TRP A 26 1.94 -0.03 6.29
N ASP A 27 2.04 -0.97 7.22
CA ASP A 27 3.21 -1.14 8.08
C ASP A 27 4.20 -2.19 7.52
N GLY A 28 5.24 -2.50 8.30
CA GLY A 28 6.16 -3.59 7.98
C GLY A 28 7.15 -3.34 6.82
N VAL A 29 7.16 -2.15 6.21
CA VAL A 29 8.11 -1.82 5.14
C VAL A 29 9.53 -1.65 5.68
N ARG A 30 10.37 -2.65 5.44
CA ARG A 30 11.79 -2.67 5.84
C ARG A 30 12.76 -2.25 4.73
N ASN A 31 12.26 -2.05 3.51
CA ASN A 31 13.08 -1.54 2.40
C ASN A 31 13.08 0.00 2.42
N TYR A 32 14.26 0.61 2.47
CA TYR A 32 14.41 2.06 2.53
C TYR A 32 13.82 2.79 1.30
N GLY A 33 13.98 2.21 0.10
CA GLY A 33 13.41 2.78 -1.12
C GLY A 33 11.88 2.75 -1.11
N ALA A 34 11.29 1.62 -0.73
CA ALA A 34 9.85 1.49 -0.58
C ALA A 34 9.29 2.43 0.50
N ARG A 35 10.03 2.62 1.61
CA ARG A 35 9.65 3.60 2.65
C ARG A 35 9.62 5.01 2.09
N ASN A 36 10.65 5.41 1.35
CA ASN A 36 10.71 6.75 0.74
C ASN A 36 9.58 6.94 -0.29
N ASN A 37 9.24 5.89 -1.05
CA ASN A 37 8.10 5.90 -1.96
C ASN A 37 6.78 6.11 -1.19
N LEU A 38 6.54 5.37 -0.10
CA LEU A 38 5.37 5.58 0.76
C LEU A 38 5.29 7.00 1.32
N GLN A 39 6.42 7.59 1.70
CA GLN A 39 6.48 8.98 2.18
C GLN A 39 6.16 10.01 1.08
N ALA A 40 6.44 9.68 -0.18
CA ALA A 40 6.16 10.55 -1.33
C ALA A 40 4.70 10.48 -1.79
N MET A 41 3.94 9.48 -1.35
CA MET A 41 2.52 9.32 -1.68
C MET A 41 1.69 10.47 -1.13
N LYS A 42 0.71 10.93 -1.93
CA LYS A 42 -0.24 11.97 -1.54
C LYS A 42 -1.66 11.46 -1.55
N LYS A 43 -2.53 12.08 -0.75
CA LYS A 43 -3.98 11.82 -0.81
C LYS A 43 -4.47 12.09 -2.24
N GLY A 44 -5.22 11.13 -2.78
CA GLY A 44 -5.73 11.18 -4.15
C GLY A 44 -4.87 10.44 -5.18
N ASP A 45 -3.63 10.04 -4.85
CA ASP A 45 -2.86 9.13 -5.70
C ASP A 45 -3.55 7.76 -5.80
N GLN A 46 -3.36 7.11 -6.95
CA GLN A 46 -4.01 5.83 -7.25
C GLN A 46 -3.09 4.68 -6.84
N LEU A 47 -3.69 3.66 -6.21
CA LEU A 47 -3.00 2.47 -5.73
C LEU A 47 -3.44 1.25 -6.55
N PHE A 48 -2.47 0.46 -7.01
CA PHE A 48 -2.68 -0.80 -7.70
C PHE A 48 -2.01 -1.94 -6.94
N ARG A 49 -2.55 -3.14 -7.13
CA ARG A 49 -2.05 -4.42 -6.63
C ARG A 49 -1.12 -5.07 -7.64
#